data_AF-A0A8H6MGC6-F1
#
_entry.id   AF-A0A8H6MGC6-F1
#
_cell.length_a   1.000
_cell.length_b   1.000
_cell.length_c   1.000
_cell.angle_alpha   90.00
_cell.angle_beta   90.00
_cell.angle_gamma   90.00
#
_symmetry.space_group_name_H-M   'P 1'
#
loop_
_entity.id
_entity.type
_entity.pdbx_description
1 polymer ?
#
loop_
_entity_poly.entity_id
_entity_poly.type
_entity_poly.pdbx_seq_one_letter_code
_entity_poly.pdbx_strand_id
1 'polypeptide(L)'
;YVTVGTVLGVGLLTIRDSKGKILKGRTRLLQILISESAHLIWCLRCEWRIGRQCRLECLHTAAEITSRWRAAVSRRLRIDWALANKQAYGRRALNLKLVQATWHQIQSESRESIRGDLVAPGVLVGSARHCKPSTRGK
;
A
#
# COMPACT_ATOMS: atom_id res chain seq x y z
N TYR A 1 -2.00 -21.26 4.72
CA TYR A 1 -2.91 -20.93 3.61
C TYR A 1 -3.70 -19.68 3.97
N VAL A 2 -3.79 -18.70 3.08
CA VAL A 2 -4.60 -17.47 3.29
C VAL A 2 -5.99 -17.73 2.72
N THR A 3 -7.02 -17.63 3.55
CA THR A 3 -8.43 -17.85 3.15
C THR A 3 -9.17 -16.53 3.03
N VAL A 4 -10.34 -16.52 2.39
CA VAL A 4 -11.22 -15.34 2.35
C VAL A 4 -11.57 -14.88 3.77
N GLY A 5 -11.81 -15.82 4.70
CA GLY A 5 -12.03 -15.51 6.12
C GLY A 5 -10.82 -14.80 6.77
N THR A 6 -9.59 -15.19 6.39
CA THR A 6 -8.37 -14.51 6.83
C THR A 6 -8.28 -13.07 6.30
N VAL A 7 -8.73 -12.83 5.06
CA VAL A 7 -8.74 -11.49 4.46
C VAL A 7 -9.79 -10.60 5.12
N LEU A 8 -11.00 -11.11 5.33
CA LEU A 8 -12.09 -10.38 5.99
C LEU A 8 -11.76 -10.10 7.47
N GLY A 9 -11.16 -11.08 8.16
CA GLY A 9 -10.74 -10.99 9.55
C GLY A 9 -9.32 -10.44 9.75
N VAL A 10 -8.71 -9.81 8.73
CA VAL A 10 -7.29 -9.42 8.78
C VAL A 10 -6.97 -8.55 10.00
N GLY A 11 -7.88 -7.65 10.40
CA GLY A 11 -7.70 -6.79 11.57
C GLY A 11 -7.58 -7.54 12.90
N LEU A 12 -8.11 -8.77 12.99
CA LEU A 12 -8.05 -9.63 14.17
C LEU A 12 -6.83 -10.55 14.18
N LEU A 13 -6.08 -10.62 13.08
CA LEU A 13 -4.93 -11.49 12.96
C LEU A 13 -3.83 -11.02 13.92
N THR A 14 -3.32 -11.92 14.76
CA THR A 14 -2.22 -11.64 15.68
C THR A 14 -1.11 -12.66 15.58
N ILE A 15 0.14 -12.21 15.45
CA ILE A 15 1.33 -13.06 15.52
C ILE A 15 1.83 -13.07 16.96
N ARG A 16 2.02 -14.27 17.50
CA ARG A 16 2.56 -14.50 18.84
C ARG A 16 3.95 -15.09 18.74
N ASP A 17 4.81 -14.71 19.67
CA ASP A 17 6.13 -15.31 19.85
C ASP A 17 6.04 -16.67 20.56
N SER A 18 7.15 -17.42 20.63
CA SER A 18 7.25 -18.68 21.38
C SER A 18 6.90 -18.55 22.86
N LYS A 19 7.06 -17.34 23.41
CA LYS A 19 6.67 -16.98 24.79
C LYS A 19 5.21 -16.49 24.92
N GLY A 20 4.40 -16.59 23.88
CA GLY A 20 2.99 -16.17 23.87
C GLY A 20 2.74 -14.66 23.76
N LYS A 21 3.79 -13.83 23.74
CA LYS A 21 3.67 -12.37 23.63
C LYS A 21 3.30 -11.95 22.21
N ILE A 22 2.37 -11.00 22.08
CA ILE A 22 1.95 -10.45 20.78
C ILE A 22 3.06 -9.57 20.21
N LEU A 23 3.56 -9.95 19.03
CA LEU A 23 4.52 -9.18 18.26
C LEU A 23 3.78 -8.09 17.46
N LYS A 24 3.48 -6.97 18.12
CA LYS A 24 2.65 -5.88 17.56
C LYS A 24 3.15 -5.38 16.20
N GLY A 25 4.45 -5.17 16.04
CA GLY A 25 5.05 -4.70 14.78
C GLY A 25 4.88 -5.71 13.64
N ARG A 26 5.25 -6.99 13.87
CA ARG A 26 5.11 -8.06 12.86
C ARG A 26 3.66 -8.33 12.51
N THR A 27 2.79 -8.32 13.52
CA THR A 27 1.34 -8.45 13.35
C THR A 27 0.82 -7.36 12.42
N ARG A 28 1.10 -6.10 12.73
CA ARG A 28 0.67 -4.95 11.92
C ARG A 28 1.22 -5.03 10.50
N LEU A 29 2.47 -5.42 10.33
CA LEU A 29 3.08 -5.59 9.00
C LEU A 29 2.31 -6.62 8.18
N LEU A 30 2.04 -7.80 8.76
CA LEU A 30 1.30 -8.86 8.07
C LEU A 30 -0.11 -8.40 7.69
N GLN A 31 -0.78 -7.67 8.59
CA GLN A 31 -2.11 -7.10 8.32
C GLN A 31 -2.08 -6.15 7.12
N ILE A 32 -1.08 -5.27 7.05
CA ILE A 32 -0.89 -4.34 5.92
C ILE A 32 -0.63 -5.13 4.63
N LEU A 33 0.25 -6.13 4.65
CA LEU A 33 0.58 -6.90 3.46
C LEU A 33 -0.63 -7.66 2.91
N ILE A 34 -1.43 -8.28 3.78
CA ILE A 34 -2.64 -9.01 3.38
C ILE A 34 -3.68 -8.04 2.82
N SER A 35 -3.94 -6.92 3.51
CA SER A 35 -4.98 -5.97 3.08
C SER A 35 -4.61 -5.25 1.77
N GLU A 36 -3.36 -4.82 1.61
CA GLU A 36 -2.87 -4.20 0.37
C GLU A 36 -2.88 -5.19 -0.80
N SER A 37 -2.49 -6.45 -0.55
CA SER A 37 -2.52 -7.48 -1.60
C SER A 37 -3.94 -7.79 -2.03
N ALA A 38 -4.87 -7.94 -1.08
CA ALA A 38 -6.29 -8.15 -1.38
C ALA A 38 -6.90 -6.97 -2.15
N HIS A 39 -6.57 -5.74 -1.76
CA HIS A 39 -7.01 -4.53 -2.45
C HIS A 39 -6.45 -4.45 -3.87
N LEU A 40 -5.16 -4.76 -4.07
CA LEU A 40 -4.56 -4.80 -5.40
C LEU A 40 -5.23 -5.86 -6.29
N ILE A 41 -5.47 -7.06 -5.77
CA ILE A 41 -6.19 -8.12 -6.50
C ILE A 41 -7.58 -7.62 -6.90
N TRP A 42 -8.30 -6.97 -5.98
CA TRP A 42 -9.60 -6.38 -6.29
C TRP A 42 -9.51 -5.34 -7.42
N CYS A 43 -8.58 -4.39 -7.33
CA CYS A 43 -8.38 -3.38 -8.36
C CYS A 43 -8.04 -3.98 -9.73
N LEU A 44 -7.13 -4.95 -9.79
CA LEU A 44 -6.78 -5.66 -11.02
C LEU A 44 -7.99 -6.38 -11.63
N ARG A 45 -8.84 -6.99 -10.79
CA ARG A 45 -10.08 -7.63 -11.25
C ARG A 45 -11.08 -6.61 -11.80
N CYS A 46 -11.24 -5.46 -11.16
CA CYS A 46 -12.10 -4.38 -11.64
C CYS A 46 -11.59 -3.80 -12.96
N GLU A 47 -10.28 -3.55 -13.08
CA GLU A 47 -9.63 -3.08 -14.32
C GLU A 47 -9.85 -4.06 -15.46
N TRP A 48 -9.68 -5.37 -15.20
CA TRP A 48 -9.90 -6.40 -16.21
C TRP A 48 -11.38 -6.51 -16.61
N ARG A 49 -12.29 -6.59 -15.63
CA ARG A 49 -13.73 -6.82 -15.87
C ARG A 49 -14.42 -5.60 -16.48
N ILE A 50 -14.18 -4.40 -15.95
CA ILE A 50 -14.90 -3.18 -16.34
C ILE A 50 -14.08 -2.37 -17.35
N GLY A 51 -12.77 -2.20 -17.09
CA GLY A 51 -11.91 -1.35 -17.91
C GLY A 51 -11.47 -1.99 -19.24
N ARG A 52 -11.34 -3.31 -19.28
CA ARG A 52 -10.80 -4.06 -20.44
C ARG A 52 -11.81 -5.04 -21.06
N GLN A 53 -13.08 -4.94 -20.69
CA GLN A 53 -14.18 -5.76 -21.23
C GLN A 53 -13.90 -7.27 -21.19
N CYS A 54 -13.18 -7.76 -20.17
CA CYS A 54 -12.80 -9.18 -20.02
C CYS A 54 -11.95 -9.77 -21.16
N ARG A 55 -11.25 -8.95 -21.96
CA ARG A 55 -10.38 -9.47 -23.04
C ARG A 55 -9.13 -10.14 -22.48
N LEU A 56 -8.83 -11.35 -22.97
CA LEU A 56 -7.66 -12.13 -22.58
C LEU A 56 -6.34 -11.48 -23.01
N GLU A 57 -6.36 -10.79 -24.16
CA GLU A 57 -5.21 -10.11 -24.76
C GLU A 57 -4.70 -8.93 -23.92
N CYS A 58 -5.54 -8.41 -23.03
CA CYS A 58 -5.21 -7.31 -22.13
C CYS A 58 -5.06 -7.81 -20.68
N LEU A 59 -4.54 -9.02 -20.46
CA LEU A 59 -4.16 -9.45 -19.12
C LEU A 59 -2.96 -8.65 -18.60
N HIS A 60 -2.93 -8.41 -17.30
CA HIS A 60 -1.81 -7.73 -16.66
C HIS A 60 -0.57 -8.63 -16.67
N THR A 61 0.57 -8.05 -17.03
CA THR A 61 1.84 -8.79 -16.99
C THR A 61 2.32 -8.95 -15.55
N ALA A 62 3.06 -10.02 -15.27
CA ALA A 62 3.63 -10.24 -13.93
C ALA A 62 4.54 -9.08 -13.48
N ALA A 63 5.27 -8.46 -14.42
CA ALA A 63 6.12 -7.30 -14.16
C ALA A 63 5.32 -6.06 -13.76
N GLU A 64 4.19 -5.78 -14.42
CA GLU A 64 3.27 -4.70 -14.05
C GLU A 64 2.69 -4.93 -12.66
N ILE A 65 2.21 -6.14 -12.38
CA ILE A 65 1.61 -6.49 -11.08
C ILE A 65 2.64 -6.31 -9.96
N THR A 66 3.86 -6.82 -10.16
CA THR A 66 4.94 -6.72 -9.17
C THR A 66 5.33 -5.26 -8.91
N SER A 67 5.45 -4.46 -9.97
CA SER A 67 5.77 -3.03 -9.84
C SER A 67 4.67 -2.26 -9.10
N ARG A 68 3.40 -2.54 -9.42
CA ARG A 68 2.25 -1.93 -8.71
C ARG A 68 2.19 -2.34 -7.26
N TRP A 69 2.44 -3.61 -6.95
CA TRP A 69 2.47 -4.10 -5.58
C TRP A 69 3.58 -3.43 -4.77
N ARG A 70 4.81 -3.35 -5.32
CA ARG A 70 5.92 -2.62 -4.71
C ARG A 70 5.56 -1.15 -4.46
N ALA A 71 4.94 -0.48 -5.43
CA ALA A 71 4.50 0.90 -5.28
C ALA A 71 3.46 1.08 -4.17
N ALA A 72 2.49 0.15 -4.04
CA ALA A 72 1.49 0.19 -2.98
C ALA A 72 2.11 0.04 -1.58
N VAL A 73 3.02 -0.94 -1.41
CA VAL A 73 3.73 -1.16 -0.14
C VAL A 73 4.62 0.04 0.20
N SER A 74 5.39 0.56 -0.76
CA SER A 74 6.24 1.75 -0.58
C SER A 74 5.42 2.99 -0.23
N ARG A 75 4.23 3.15 -0.83
CA ARG A 75 3.32 4.25 -0.47
C ARG A 75 2.85 4.13 0.98
N ARG A 76 2.50 2.94 1.45
CA ARG A 76 2.11 2.72 2.86
C ARG A 76 3.25 2.98 3.83
N LEU A 77 4.46 2.53 3.50
CA LEU A 77 5.66 2.83 4.26
C LEU A 77 5.81 4.36 4.42
N ARG A 78 5.74 5.11 3.32
CA ARG A 78 5.87 6.58 3.34
C ARG A 78 4.80 7.26 4.19
N ILE A 79 3.54 6.87 4.04
CA ILE A 79 2.43 7.42 4.83
C ILE A 79 2.63 7.14 6.33
N ASP A 80 3.01 5.92 6.69
CA ASP A 80 3.27 5.56 8.09
C ASP A 80 4.39 6.39 8.71
N TRP A 81 5.48 6.63 7.96
CA TRP A 81 6.58 7.48 8.39
C TRP A 81 6.19 8.95 8.49
N ALA A 82 5.38 9.45 7.55
CA ALA A 82 4.83 10.80 7.62
C ALA A 82 3.98 11.00 8.87
N LEU A 83 3.07 10.07 9.14
CA LEU A 83 2.17 10.12 10.28
C LEU A 83 2.91 9.89 11.62
N ALA A 84 4.10 9.30 11.61
CA ALA A 84 4.95 9.18 12.80
C ALA A 84 5.65 10.49 13.18
N ASN A 85 5.62 11.51 12.32
CA ASN A 85 6.25 12.80 12.59
C ASN A 85 5.51 13.56 13.71
N LYS A 86 6.09 13.54 14.92
CA LYS A 86 5.55 14.25 16.09
C LYS A 86 5.56 15.77 15.94
N GLN A 87 6.48 16.33 15.16
CA GLN A 87 6.55 17.78 14.96
C GLN A 87 5.34 18.27 14.15
N ALA A 88 4.93 17.52 13.13
CA ALA A 88 3.79 17.87 12.29
C ALA A 88 2.43 17.53 12.91
N TYR A 89 2.31 16.37 13.59
CA TYR A 89 1.02 15.84 14.05
C TYR A 89 0.82 15.84 15.58
N GLY A 90 1.82 16.28 16.36
CA GLY A 90 1.73 16.42 17.81
C GLY A 90 1.26 15.15 18.51
N ARG A 91 0.17 15.26 19.28
CA ARG A 91 -0.45 14.13 20.02
C ARG A 91 -1.17 13.12 19.11
N ARG A 92 -1.50 13.47 17.87
CA ARG A 92 -2.14 12.58 16.89
C ARG A 92 -1.15 11.77 16.07
N ALA A 93 0.15 12.02 16.27
CA ALA A 93 1.21 11.28 15.57
C ALA A 93 1.20 9.80 15.96
N LEU A 94 1.46 8.93 14.98
CA LEU A 94 1.69 7.52 15.24
C LEU A 94 2.91 7.34 16.14
N ASN A 95 2.89 6.29 16.96
CA ASN A 95 4.04 5.97 17.79
C ASN A 95 5.21 5.52 16.91
N LEU A 96 6.27 6.34 16.87
CA LEU A 96 7.48 6.08 16.08
C LEU A 96 8.09 4.70 16.36
N LYS A 97 8.08 4.24 17.61
CA LYS A 97 8.61 2.92 17.98
C LYS A 97 7.79 1.78 17.34
N LEU A 98 6.47 1.98 17.22
CA LEU A 98 5.58 1.00 16.57
C LEU A 98 5.82 0.97 15.05
N VAL A 99 5.95 2.14 14.42
CA VAL A 99 6.23 2.24 12.98
C VAL A 99 7.60 1.62 12.66
N GLN A 100 8.62 1.95 13.44
CA GLN A 100 9.94 1.30 13.34
C GLN A 100 9.84 -0.22 13.50
N ALA A 101 9.15 -0.72 14.54
CA ALA A 101 8.98 -2.15 14.76
C ALA A 101 8.18 -2.84 13.64
N THR A 102 7.30 -2.11 12.94
CA THR A 102 6.54 -2.63 11.79
C THR A 102 7.44 -2.78 10.57
N TRP A 103 8.24 -1.77 10.26
CA TRP A 103 9.00 -1.68 9.02
C TRP A 103 10.47 -2.07 9.12
N HIS A 104 10.97 -2.39 10.33
CA HIS A 104 12.38 -2.68 10.61
C HIS A 104 13.01 -3.68 9.63
N GLN A 105 12.28 -4.70 9.20
CA GLN A 105 12.77 -5.76 8.31
C GLN A 105 12.81 -5.35 6.82
N ILE A 106 12.07 -4.30 6.44
CA ILE A 106 11.95 -3.82 5.06
C ILE A 106 12.86 -2.60 4.82
N GLN A 107 13.31 -1.94 5.88
CA GLN A 107 13.90 -0.61 5.82
C GLN A 107 15.41 -0.57 5.56
N SER A 108 16.10 -1.70 5.41
CA SER A 108 17.54 -1.72 5.14
C SER A 108 17.94 -1.01 3.83
N GLU A 109 17.02 -0.85 2.87
CA GLU A 109 17.29 -0.19 1.56
C GLU A 109 16.71 1.24 1.42
N SER A 110 15.90 1.75 2.35
CA SER A 110 15.00 2.90 2.05
C SER A 110 15.06 4.10 3.01
N ARG A 111 16.00 4.18 3.96
CA ARG A 111 16.01 5.25 4.98
C ARG A 111 16.42 6.61 4.44
N GLU A 112 17.35 6.69 3.48
CA GLU A 112 17.82 7.97 2.94
C GLU A 112 16.73 8.70 2.13
N SER A 113 15.92 7.99 1.34
CA SER A 113 14.89 8.59 0.47
C SER A 113 13.70 9.18 1.26
N ILE A 114 13.31 8.57 2.38
CA ILE A 114 12.08 8.94 3.11
C ILE A 114 12.23 10.28 3.85
N ARG A 115 13.45 10.67 4.28
CA ARG A 115 13.65 11.93 5.01
C ARG A 115 13.53 13.17 4.11
N GLY A 116 13.89 13.06 2.82
CA GLY A 116 13.85 14.18 1.88
C GLY A 116 12.42 14.60 1.49
N ASP A 117 11.53 13.63 1.24
CA ASP A 117 10.17 13.90 0.72
C ASP A 117 9.17 14.37 1.80
N LEU A 118 9.41 14.11 3.08
CA LEU A 118 8.50 14.51 4.16
C LEU A 118 8.47 16.02 4.43
N VAL A 119 9.39 16.78 3.82
CA VAL A 119 9.50 18.24 3.95
C VAL A 119 8.86 18.98 2.78
N ALA A 120 8.33 18.29 1.76
CA ALA A 120 7.66 18.95 0.64
C ALA A 120 6.14 19.09 0.91
N PRO A 121 5.61 20.31 1.10
CA PRO A 121 4.17 20.56 1.04
C PRO A 121 3.70 20.35 -0.41
N GLY A 122 3.31 19.12 -0.75
CA GLY A 122 2.84 18.77 -2.08
C GLY A 122 1.48 19.41 -2.38
N VAL A 123 1.47 20.37 -3.31
CA VAL A 123 0.25 20.98 -3.87
C VAL A 123 -0.51 19.93 -4.70
N LEU A 124 -1.82 19.82 -4.43
CA LEU A 124 -2.73 18.92 -5.13
C LEU A 124 -3.14 19.55 -6.48
N VAL A 125 -2.48 19.17 -7.58
CA VAL A 125 -2.91 19.59 -8.92
C VAL A 125 -3.87 18.53 -9.47
N GLY A 126 -5.14 18.92 -9.65
CA GLY A 126 -6.12 18.12 -10.36
C GLY A 126 -5.70 17.95 -11.82
N SER A 127 -5.36 16.73 -12.22
CA SER A 127 -5.09 16.43 -13.63
C SER A 127 -6.41 16.13 -14.33
N ALA A 128 -6.98 17.14 -14.98
CA ALA A 128 -8.07 16.93 -15.92
C ALA A 128 -7.55 16.10 -17.10
N ARG A 129 -8.07 14.87 -17.24
CA ARG A 129 -7.81 14.06 -18.43
C ARG A 129 -8.59 14.68 -19.58
N HIS A 130 -7.91 15.43 -20.42
CA HIS A 130 -8.43 15.81 -21.73
C HIS A 130 -8.50 14.54 -22.60
N CYS A 131 -9.64 13.84 -22.57
CA CYS A 131 -9.96 12.88 -23.62
C CYS A 131 -10.31 13.68 -24.87
N LYS A 132 -9.41 13.72 -25.86
CA LYS A 132 -9.78 14.18 -27.20
C LYS A 132 -10.84 13.23 -27.78
N PRO A 133 -11.99 13.70 -28.26
CA PRO A 133 -12.89 12.86 -29.03
C PRO A 133 -12.21 12.53 -30.37
N SER A 134 -12.06 11.24 -30.65
CA SER A 134 -11.78 10.73 -31.99
C SER A 134 -13.13 10.59 -32.70
N THR A 135 -13.41 11.47 -33.66
CA THR A 135 -14.47 11.24 -34.65
C THR A 135 -13.89 11.38 -36.04
N ARG A 136 -13.82 10.23 -36.70
CA ARG A 136 -13.39 9.97 -38.07
C ARG A 136 -14.66 9.86 -38.93
N GLY A 137 -14.73 10.65 -40.01
CA GLY A 137 -15.52 10.37 -41.21
C GLY A 137 -17.03 10.66 -41.17
N LYS A 138 -17.46 11.68 -41.90
CA LYS A 138 -18.12 11.53 -43.21
C LYS A 138 -17.91 12.80 -44.02
#